data_AF-A0A8T0DR98-F1
#
_entry.id   AF-A0A8T0DR98-F1
#
_cell.length_a   1.000
_cell.length_b   1.000
_cell.length_c   1.000
_cell.angle_alpha   90.00
_cell.angle_beta   90.00
_cell.angle_gamma   90.00
#
_symmetry.space_group_name_H-M   'P 1'
#
loop_
_entity.id
_entity.type
_entity.pdbx_description
1 polymer ?
#
loop_
_entity_poly.entity_id
_entity_poly.type
_entity_poly.pdbx_seq_one_letter_code
_entity_poly.pdbx_strand_id
1 'polypeptide(L)'
;MLTLIALACYREHIFGLPLLEEAILRLVIEYDKSPVARSVLDTIHARFDCCGVDEWHREWRQVPPHPPQRDPMNQEPWVPQSCCLGISQITPTCGFAKIRPPITAAHVVKQEQHVLQTVIPAPWYSQIQNEPCPEKMFEWLAEVPIYILMLSLTVSVSRMMLTVHAVFAYTDNRKRKSTISR
;
A
#
# COMPACT_ATOMS: atom_id res chain seq x y z
N MET A 1 5.22 -1.88 25.58
CA MET A 1 6.03 -2.83 24.79
C MET A 1 5.35 -4.19 24.71
N LEU A 2 5.18 -4.93 25.82
CA LEU A 2 4.51 -6.25 25.82
C LEU A 2 3.09 -6.24 25.24
N THR A 3 2.30 -5.20 25.51
CA THR A 3 0.94 -5.03 24.95
C THR A 3 0.94 -4.82 23.42
N LEU A 4 1.90 -4.08 22.88
CA LEU A 4 2.06 -3.85 21.44
C LEU A 4 2.55 -5.11 20.72
N ILE A 5 3.44 -5.88 21.37
CA ILE A 5 3.91 -7.17 20.86
C ILE A 5 2.76 -8.18 20.85
N ALA A 6 1.95 -8.23 21.92
CA ALA A 6 0.75 -9.06 21.96
C ALA A 6 -0.25 -8.66 20.85
N LEU A 7 -0.50 -7.37 20.65
CA LEU A 7 -1.35 -6.89 19.56
C LEU A 7 -0.80 -7.30 18.18
N ALA A 8 0.52 -7.23 17.97
CA ALA A 8 1.16 -7.65 16.73
C ALA A 8 1.05 -9.16 16.50
N CYS A 9 1.24 -9.98 17.54
CA CYS A 9 1.09 -11.43 17.46
C CYS A 9 -0.37 -11.86 17.22
N TYR A 10 -1.35 -11.13 17.77
CA TYR A 10 -2.77 -11.41 17.59
C TYR A 10 -3.42 -10.60 16.46
N ARG A 11 -2.62 -9.95 15.60
CA ARG A 11 -3.13 -9.08 14.53
C ARG A 11 -4.12 -9.79 13.60
N GLU A 12 -3.89 -11.07 13.30
CA GLU A 12 -4.76 -11.86 12.42
C GLU A 12 -6.13 -12.12 13.05
N HIS A 13 -6.19 -12.20 14.38
CA HIS A 13 -7.41 -12.43 15.14
C HIS A 13 -8.16 -11.15 15.54
N ILE A 14 -7.47 -10.00 15.63
CA ILE A 14 -8.05 -8.73 16.10
C ILE A 14 -8.30 -7.74 14.95
N PHE A 15 -7.39 -7.66 13.97
CA PHE A 15 -7.41 -6.70 12.85
C PHE A 15 -7.32 -7.41 11.50
N GLY A 16 -7.77 -8.66 11.42
CA GLY A 16 -7.50 -9.56 10.30
C GLY A 16 -7.80 -8.96 8.92
N LEU A 17 -7.16 -9.55 7.91
CA LEU A 17 -7.36 -9.24 6.48
C LEU A 17 -8.84 -8.99 6.10
N PRO A 18 -9.84 -9.75 6.60
CA PRO A 18 -11.25 -9.53 6.25
C PRO A 18 -11.79 -8.16 6.67
N LEU A 19 -11.29 -7.58 7.77
CA LEU A 19 -11.72 -6.25 8.22
C LEU A 19 -11.22 -5.17 7.26
N LEU A 20 -9.98 -5.31 6.77
CA LEU A 20 -9.41 -4.42 5.76
C LEU A 20 -10.13 -4.59 4.43
N GLU A 21 -10.41 -5.82 4.03
CA GLU A 21 -11.18 -6.14 2.83
C GLU A 21 -12.54 -5.43 2.84
N GLU A 22 -13.30 -5.58 3.94
CA GLU A 22 -14.60 -4.92 4.09
C GLU A 22 -14.49 -3.40 4.12
N ALA A 23 -13.47 -2.85 4.77
CA ALA A 23 -13.23 -1.40 4.83
C ALA A 23 -12.94 -0.82 3.44
N ILE A 24 -12.06 -1.45 2.66
CA ILE A 24 -11.75 -1.02 1.29
C ILE A 24 -12.97 -1.19 0.39
N LEU A 25 -13.70 -2.32 0.49
CA LEU A 25 -14.91 -2.54 -0.29
C LEU A 25 -15.96 -1.45 -0.05
N ARG A 26 -16.17 -1.05 1.21
CA ARG A 26 -17.08 0.07 1.55
C ARG A 26 -16.62 1.40 0.94
N LEU A 27 -15.31 1.67 0.94
CA LEU A 27 -14.75 2.87 0.30
C LEU A 27 -14.96 2.87 -1.21
N VAL A 28 -14.81 1.71 -1.86
CA VAL A 28 -15.08 1.53 -3.29
C VAL A 28 -16.55 1.80 -3.62
N ILE A 29 -17.48 1.18 -2.88
CA ILE A 29 -18.93 1.33 -3.10
C ILE A 29 -19.40 2.79 -2.92
N GLU A 30 -18.73 3.55 -2.05
CA GLU A 30 -19.04 4.96 -1.78
C GLU A 30 -18.19 5.96 -2.58
N TYR A 31 -17.36 5.48 -3.51
CA TYR A 31 -16.38 6.29 -4.24
C TYR A 31 -17.02 7.37 -5.13
N ASP A 32 -18.15 7.04 -5.77
CA ASP A 32 -18.91 7.97 -6.61
C ASP A 32 -19.75 8.96 -5.78
N LYS A 33 -20.29 8.50 -4.64
CA LYS A 33 -21.20 9.24 -3.75
C LYS A 33 -20.49 10.20 -2.80
N SER A 34 -19.31 9.85 -2.30
CA SER A 34 -18.64 10.59 -1.22
C SER A 34 -17.26 11.10 -1.65
N PRO A 35 -17.03 12.43 -1.66
CA PRO A 35 -15.71 12.99 -1.96
C PRO A 35 -14.67 12.61 -0.89
N VAL A 36 -15.12 12.33 0.34
CA VAL A 36 -14.25 11.87 1.43
C VAL A 36 -13.81 10.44 1.16
N ALA A 37 -14.73 9.54 0.81
CA ALA A 37 -14.39 8.16 0.48
C ALA A 37 -13.40 8.11 -0.69
N ARG A 38 -13.65 8.94 -1.72
CA ARG A 38 -12.74 9.13 -2.85
C ARG A 38 -11.35 9.57 -2.43
N SER A 39 -11.25 10.68 -1.69
CA SER A 39 -9.96 11.21 -1.24
C SER A 39 -9.18 10.21 -0.38
N VAL A 40 -9.87 9.48 0.50
CA VAL A 40 -9.25 8.46 1.35
C VAL A 40 -8.74 7.31 0.49
N LEU A 41 -9.58 6.78 -0.40
CA LEU A 41 -9.20 5.65 -1.25
C LEU A 41 -8.08 5.99 -2.24
N ASP A 42 -8.12 7.17 -2.86
CA ASP A 42 -7.05 7.65 -3.73
C ASP A 42 -5.71 7.79 -2.99
N THR A 43 -5.77 8.22 -1.72
CA THR A 43 -4.59 8.30 -0.85
C THR A 43 -4.06 6.91 -0.53
N ILE A 44 -4.94 5.94 -0.27
CA ILE A 44 -4.56 4.54 -0.02
C ILE A 44 -3.87 3.97 -1.27
N HIS A 45 -4.48 4.11 -2.45
CA HIS A 45 -3.89 3.64 -3.71
C HIS A 45 -2.49 4.21 -3.93
N ALA A 46 -2.34 5.54 -3.80
CA ALA A 46 -1.06 6.21 -3.99
C ALA A 46 -0.01 5.89 -2.92
N ARG A 47 -0.44 5.56 -1.69
CA ARG A 47 0.48 5.29 -0.57
C ARG A 47 1.03 3.88 -0.59
N PHE A 48 0.20 2.92 -0.98
CA PHE A 48 0.50 1.49 -0.91
C PHE A 48 0.75 0.87 -2.29
N ASP A 49 0.75 1.68 -3.36
CA ASP A 49 0.90 1.24 -4.75
C ASP A 49 -0.02 0.06 -5.11
N CYS A 50 -1.28 0.19 -4.70
CA CYS A 50 -2.31 -0.84 -4.80
C CYS A 50 -3.56 -0.31 -5.50
N CYS A 51 -4.43 -1.21 -5.97
CA CYS A 51 -5.74 -0.84 -6.48
C CYS A 51 -6.83 -1.78 -5.99
N GLY A 52 -7.81 -1.22 -5.30
CA GLY A 52 -9.03 -1.94 -4.99
C GLY A 52 -8.85 -3.09 -3.99
N VAL A 53 -9.78 -4.03 -4.05
CA VAL A 53 -9.90 -5.15 -3.10
C VAL A 53 -9.20 -6.40 -3.62
N ASP A 54 -9.42 -6.74 -4.90
CA ASP A 54 -8.84 -7.91 -5.56
C ASP A 54 -7.99 -7.53 -6.77
N GLU A 55 -7.13 -8.46 -7.21
CA GLU A 55 -6.25 -8.29 -8.38
C GLU A 55 -7.03 -8.11 -9.70
N TRP A 56 -8.33 -8.42 -9.70
CA TRP A 56 -9.18 -8.44 -10.89
C TRP A 56 -10.10 -7.21 -10.97
N HIS A 57 -10.07 -6.35 -9.96
CA HIS A 57 -10.84 -5.12 -9.84
C HIS A 57 -12.35 -5.34 -10.08
N ARG A 58 -12.90 -6.46 -9.61
CA ARG A 58 -14.31 -6.84 -9.87
C ARG A 58 -15.31 -5.91 -9.21
N GLU A 59 -14.92 -5.36 -8.07
CA GLU A 59 -15.69 -4.41 -7.27
C GLU A 59 -16.04 -3.14 -8.05
N TRP A 60 -15.16 -2.71 -8.96
CA TRP A 60 -15.37 -1.49 -9.75
C TRP A 60 -16.45 -1.63 -10.81
N ARG A 61 -16.88 -2.85 -11.15
CA ARG A 61 -18.02 -3.07 -12.07
C ARG A 61 -19.34 -2.58 -11.50
N GLN A 62 -19.44 -2.51 -10.17
CA GLN A 62 -20.68 -2.12 -9.48
C GLN A 62 -20.75 -0.62 -9.21
N VAL A 63 -19.66 0.10 -9.45
CA VAL A 63 -19.52 1.52 -9.16
C VAL A 63 -19.43 2.28 -10.48
N PRO A 64 -20.21 3.37 -10.68
CA PRO A 64 -20.10 4.15 -11.89
C PRO A 64 -18.78 4.95 -11.92
N PRO A 65 -18.21 5.16 -13.11
CA PRO A 65 -16.97 5.92 -13.26
C PRO A 65 -17.08 7.34 -12.72
N HIS A 66 -16.04 7.76 -12.02
CA HIS A 66 -15.90 9.13 -11.54
C HIS A 66 -14.57 9.75 -12.01
N PRO A 67 -14.59 10.88 -12.74
CA PRO A 67 -15.76 11.61 -13.24
C PRO A 67 -16.56 10.81 -14.28
N PRO A 68 -17.88 11.08 -14.43
CA PRO A 68 -18.73 10.34 -15.37
C PRO A 68 -18.23 10.52 -16.81
N GLN A 69 -18.11 9.41 -17.54
CA GLN A 69 -17.80 9.45 -18.96
C GLN A 69 -18.98 9.94 -19.79
N ARG A 70 -18.68 10.61 -20.90
CA ARG A 70 -19.68 11.15 -21.83
C ARG A 70 -20.35 10.09 -22.70
N ASP A 71 -19.77 8.89 -22.80
CA ASP A 71 -20.25 7.82 -23.67
C ASP A 71 -20.55 6.53 -22.86
N PRO A 72 -21.79 6.35 -22.37
CA PRO A 72 -22.17 5.22 -21.51
C PRO A 72 -22.36 3.90 -22.28
N MET A 73 -22.20 3.89 -23.61
CA MET A 73 -22.53 2.76 -24.48
C MET A 73 -21.56 1.58 -24.40
N ASN A 74 -20.37 1.77 -23.85
CA ASN A 74 -19.40 0.71 -23.62
C ASN A 74 -19.10 0.62 -22.11
N GLN A 75 -19.62 -0.40 -21.44
CA GLN A 75 -19.27 -0.75 -20.05
C GLN A 75 -17.84 -1.30 -20.03
N GLU A 76 -16.87 -0.44 -20.33
CA GLU A 76 -15.46 -0.75 -20.20
C GLU A 76 -15.16 -0.96 -18.71
N PRO A 77 -14.45 -2.04 -18.32
CA PRO A 77 -13.96 -2.14 -16.96
C PRO A 77 -13.09 -0.90 -16.67
N TRP A 78 -13.33 -0.32 -15.50
CA TRP A 78 -12.69 0.92 -15.11
C TRP A 78 -12.15 0.84 -13.69
N VAL A 79 -11.15 1.66 -13.39
CA VAL A 79 -10.59 1.91 -12.07
C VAL A 79 -10.23 3.40 -11.99
N PRO A 80 -10.12 3.99 -10.80
CA PRO A 80 -9.77 5.39 -10.68
C PRO A 80 -8.32 5.64 -11.12
N GLN A 81 -8.04 6.89 -11.51
CA GLN A 81 -6.70 7.30 -11.96
C GLN A 81 -5.62 7.09 -10.88
N SER A 82 -6.00 7.09 -9.60
CA SER A 82 -5.11 6.83 -8.47
C SER A 82 -4.45 5.45 -8.53
N CYS A 83 -5.11 4.46 -9.13
CA CYS A 83 -4.57 3.11 -9.37
C CYS A 83 -3.46 3.05 -10.44
N CYS A 84 -3.18 4.16 -11.11
CA CYS A 84 -2.21 4.23 -12.21
C CYS A 84 -0.92 4.97 -11.86
N LEU A 85 -0.83 5.57 -10.68
CA LEU A 85 0.20 6.58 -10.38
C LEU A 85 1.63 6.02 -10.36
N GLY A 86 1.82 4.72 -10.12
CA GLY A 86 3.14 4.07 -10.10
C GLY A 86 3.62 3.49 -11.44
N ILE A 87 2.74 3.34 -12.43
CA ILE A 87 3.12 2.76 -13.73
C ILE A 87 3.44 3.90 -14.69
N SER A 88 4.72 3.96 -15.06
CA SER A 88 5.31 4.97 -15.93
C SER A 88 4.39 5.36 -17.09
N GLN A 89 3.96 6.62 -17.07
CA GLN A 89 3.07 7.33 -18.01
C GLN A 89 1.64 7.48 -17.52
N ILE A 90 1.37 8.64 -16.90
CA ILE A 90 0.02 9.19 -16.71
C ILE A 90 -0.56 9.45 -18.10
N THR A 91 -1.15 8.42 -18.70
CA THR A 91 -1.92 8.59 -19.92
C THR A 91 -3.31 9.11 -19.54
N PRO A 92 -3.91 10.01 -20.33
CA PRO A 92 -5.26 10.54 -20.06
C PRO A 92 -6.35 9.46 -20.15
N THR A 93 -5.98 8.24 -20.54
CA THR A 93 -6.85 7.07 -20.66
C THR A 93 -6.62 6.05 -19.55
N CYS A 94 -5.77 6.35 -18.56
CA CYS A 94 -5.53 5.38 -17.51
C CYS A 94 -6.77 5.15 -16.67
N GLY A 95 -7.01 3.89 -16.31
CA GLY A 95 -8.19 3.50 -15.56
C GLY A 95 -9.40 3.15 -16.43
N PHE A 96 -9.34 3.22 -17.76
CA PHE A 96 -10.42 2.71 -18.62
C PHE A 96 -9.90 1.72 -19.65
N ALA A 97 -10.53 0.56 -19.72
CA ALA A 97 -10.14 -0.49 -20.66
C ALA A 97 -10.74 -0.24 -22.05
N LYS A 98 -9.96 0.32 -22.98
CA LYS A 98 -10.39 0.40 -24.39
C LYS A 98 -10.77 -0.99 -24.91
N ILE A 99 -12.03 -1.19 -25.28
CA ILE A 99 -12.49 -2.44 -25.90
C ILE A 99 -11.72 -2.62 -27.21
N ARG A 100 -10.91 -3.68 -27.30
CA ARG A 100 -10.37 -4.09 -28.59
C ARG A 100 -11.53 -4.52 -29.49
N PRO A 101 -11.52 -4.21 -30.80
CA PRO A 101 -12.30 -5.00 -31.75
C PRO A 101 -11.93 -6.50 -31.60
N PRO A 102 -12.86 -7.42 -31.91
CA PRO A 102 -12.73 -8.84 -31.56
C PRO A 102 -11.37 -9.42 -31.94
N ILE A 103 -10.81 -10.21 -31.02
CA ILE A 103 -9.47 -10.79 -31.11
C ILE A 103 -9.38 -11.65 -32.37
N THR A 104 -8.67 -11.18 -33.39
CA THR A 104 -8.27 -12.01 -34.53
C THR A 104 -7.13 -12.94 -34.11
N ALA A 105 -7.07 -14.13 -34.74
CA ALA A 105 -6.15 -15.24 -34.45
C ALA A 105 -4.64 -14.88 -34.40
N ALA A 106 -4.27 -13.66 -34.78
CA ALA A 106 -2.92 -13.12 -34.71
C ALA A 106 -2.41 -12.83 -33.27
N HIS A 107 -3.28 -12.82 -32.25
CA HIS A 107 -2.90 -12.53 -30.86
C HIS A 107 -2.68 -13.77 -29.99
N VAL A 108 -2.90 -14.97 -30.52
CA VAL A 108 -2.58 -16.22 -29.84
C VAL A 108 -1.10 -16.51 -30.11
N VAL A 109 -0.23 -16.14 -29.19
CA VAL A 109 1.16 -16.60 -29.22
C VAL A 109 1.12 -18.11 -28.99
N LYS A 110 1.30 -18.90 -30.06
CA LYS A 110 1.60 -20.33 -29.94
C LYS A 110 2.94 -20.46 -29.22
N GLN A 111 2.90 -20.57 -27.89
CA GLN A 111 4.07 -20.93 -27.12
C GLN A 111 4.24 -22.45 -27.26
N GLU A 112 4.92 -22.87 -28.33
CA GLU A 112 5.42 -24.23 -28.45
C GLU A 112 6.43 -24.44 -27.31
N GLN A 113 5.97 -25.04 -26.20
CA GLN A 113 6.55 -26.26 -25.63
C GLN A 113 6.06 -26.60 -24.22
N HIS A 114 5.34 -25.74 -23.49
CA HIS A 114 4.85 -26.10 -22.15
C HIS A 114 3.37 -25.74 -22.01
N VAL A 115 2.56 -26.70 -21.56
CA VAL A 115 1.09 -26.73 -21.54
C VAL A 115 0.52 -25.81 -20.44
N LEU A 116 0.83 -24.52 -20.49
CA LEU A 116 0.03 -23.50 -19.80
C LEU A 116 -0.36 -22.46 -20.86
N GLN A 117 -1.66 -22.37 -21.14
CA GLN A 117 -2.20 -21.25 -21.90
C GLN A 117 -2.00 -19.99 -21.06
N THR A 118 -0.94 -19.24 -21.33
CA THR A 118 -0.75 -17.91 -20.78
C THR A 118 -1.75 -16.98 -21.47
N VAL A 119 -2.87 -16.74 -20.79
CA VAL A 119 -3.80 -15.70 -21.24
C VAL A 119 -3.06 -14.37 -21.09
N ILE A 120 -2.68 -13.76 -22.21
CA ILE A 120 -2.10 -12.41 -22.19
C ILE A 120 -3.14 -11.51 -21.52
N PRO A 121 -2.85 -10.94 -20.33
CA PRO A 121 -3.81 -10.06 -19.67
C PRO A 121 -4.13 -8.91 -20.63
N ALA A 122 -5.39 -8.45 -20.63
CA ALA A 122 -5.76 -7.33 -21.49
C ALA A 122 -4.74 -6.20 -21.29
N PRO A 123 -4.28 -5.51 -22.34
CA PRO A 123 -3.22 -4.50 -22.24
C PRO A 123 -3.50 -3.43 -21.17
N TRP A 124 -4.77 -3.25 -20.80
CA TRP A 124 -5.21 -2.45 -19.67
C TRP A 124 -4.61 -2.87 -18.31
N TYR A 125 -4.54 -4.17 -17.99
CA TYR A 125 -3.93 -4.67 -16.74
C TYR A 125 -2.43 -4.37 -16.63
N SER A 126 -1.74 -4.15 -17.75
CA SER A 126 -0.33 -3.74 -17.73
C SER A 126 -0.13 -2.27 -17.38
N GLN A 127 -1.22 -1.48 -17.33
CA GLN A 127 -1.19 -0.04 -17.09
C GLN A 127 -1.75 0.36 -15.71
N ILE A 128 -2.22 -0.61 -14.92
CA ILE A 128 -2.82 -0.39 -13.59
C ILE A 128 -2.08 -1.21 -12.53
N GLN A 129 -2.07 -0.72 -11.30
CA GLN A 129 -1.55 -1.45 -10.14
C GLN A 129 -2.48 -2.62 -9.84
N ASN A 130 -2.03 -3.85 -10.08
CA ASN A 130 -2.86 -5.04 -9.88
C ASN A 130 -2.80 -5.58 -8.44
N GLU A 131 -2.00 -4.98 -7.56
CA GLU A 131 -1.83 -5.48 -6.20
C GLU A 131 -3.03 -5.09 -5.32
N PRO A 132 -3.60 -6.01 -4.54
CA PRO A 132 -4.76 -5.74 -3.70
C PRO A 132 -4.38 -4.89 -2.47
N CYS A 133 -5.16 -3.84 -2.20
CA CYS A 133 -4.88 -2.93 -1.10
C CYS A 133 -4.94 -3.56 0.31
N PRO A 134 -5.91 -4.45 0.63
CA PRO A 134 -5.97 -5.07 1.95
C PRO A 134 -4.70 -5.82 2.32
N GLU A 135 -4.12 -6.56 1.37
CA GLU A 135 -2.88 -7.32 1.58
C GLU A 135 -1.69 -6.38 1.78
N LYS A 136 -1.53 -5.35 0.94
CA LYS A 136 -0.43 -4.37 1.08
C LYS A 136 -0.49 -3.59 2.38
N MET A 137 -1.68 -3.19 2.80
CA MET A 137 -1.88 -2.55 4.09
C MET A 137 -1.56 -3.50 5.25
N PHE A 138 -1.93 -4.78 5.13
CA PHE A 138 -1.67 -5.79 6.15
C PHE A 138 -0.18 -6.14 6.26
N GLU A 139 0.53 -6.24 5.14
CA GLU A 139 1.99 -6.37 5.07
C GLU A 139 2.67 -5.17 5.71
N TRP A 140 2.26 -3.94 5.36
CA TRP A 140 2.81 -2.73 5.98
C TRP A 140 2.59 -2.71 7.50
N LEU A 141 1.39 -3.10 7.98
CA LEU A 141 1.12 -3.23 9.41
C LEU A 141 2.00 -4.29 10.09
N ALA A 142 2.47 -5.31 9.35
CA ALA A 142 3.45 -6.28 9.84
C ALA A 142 4.79 -5.65 10.21
N GLU A 143 5.19 -4.63 9.44
CA GLU A 143 6.49 -3.99 9.58
C GLU A 143 6.51 -2.94 10.69
N VAL A 144 5.35 -2.34 11.02
CA VAL A 144 5.23 -1.28 12.04
C VAL A 144 5.85 -1.66 13.39
N PRO A 145 5.59 -2.85 13.98
CA PRO A 145 6.24 -3.28 15.22
C PRO A 145 7.77 -3.32 15.13
N ILE A 146 8.32 -3.71 13.97
CA ILE A 146 9.77 -3.78 13.73
C ILE A 146 10.35 -2.37 13.77
N TYR A 147 9.73 -1.41 13.08
CA TYR A 147 10.16 -0.01 13.12
C TYR A 147 10.08 0.60 14.52
N ILE A 148 9.01 0.32 15.28
CA ILE A 148 8.86 0.76 16.67
C ILE A 148 9.99 0.19 17.54
N LEU A 149 10.31 -1.10 17.37
CA LEU A 149 11.38 -1.76 18.12
C LEU A 149 12.73 -1.14 17.80
N MET A 150 13.05 -0.92 16.52
CA MET A 150 14.28 -0.25 16.10
C MET A 150 14.39 1.15 16.72
N LEU A 151 13.34 1.96 16.62
CA LEU A 151 13.34 3.32 17.17
C LEU A 151 13.49 3.32 18.70
N SER A 152 12.85 2.38 19.39
CA SER A 152 12.99 2.23 20.84
C SER A 152 14.41 1.84 21.26
N LEU A 153 15.08 0.98 20.50
CA LEU A 153 16.47 0.61 20.73
C LEU A 153 17.40 1.80 20.50
N THR A 154 17.20 2.55 19.41
CA THR A 154 17.99 3.76 19.13
C THR A 154 17.88 4.75 20.29
N VAL A 155 16.67 5.04 20.75
CA VAL A 155 16.46 5.95 21.90
C VAL A 155 17.13 5.43 23.17
N SER A 156 17.03 4.13 23.45
CA SER A 156 17.67 3.51 24.62
C SER A 156 19.20 3.66 24.58
N VAL A 157 19.82 3.34 23.44
CA VAL A 157 21.27 3.45 23.24
C VAL A 157 21.72 4.92 23.32
N SER A 158 20.98 5.85 22.71
CA SER A 158 21.30 7.28 22.81
C SER A 158 21.27 7.77 24.26
N ARG A 159 20.28 7.34 25.06
CA ARG A 159 20.23 7.69 26.48
C ARG A 159 21.38 7.07 27.26
N MET A 160 21.75 5.82 26.99
CA MET A 160 22.92 5.21 27.61
C MET A 160 24.20 6.01 27.32
N MET A 161 24.45 6.36 26.07
CA MET A 161 25.63 7.14 25.68
C MET A 161 25.69 8.50 26.37
N LEU A 162 24.56 9.21 26.45
CA LEU A 162 24.48 10.49 27.16
C LEU A 162 24.79 10.33 28.66
N THR A 163 24.25 9.29 29.30
CA THR A 163 24.52 9.04 30.74
C THR A 163 25.98 8.69 30.99
N VAL A 164 26.59 7.87 30.12
CA VAL A 164 28.02 7.51 30.21
C VAL A 164 28.89 8.75 30.06
N HIS A 165 28.63 9.59 29.06
CA HIS A 165 29.33 10.86 28.88
C HIS A 165 29.20 11.78 30.09
N ALA A 166 28.00 11.90 30.67
CA ALA A 166 27.78 12.71 31.86
C ALA A 166 28.59 12.21 33.07
N VAL A 167 28.66 10.89 33.27
CA VAL A 167 29.47 10.28 34.34
C VAL A 167 30.97 10.54 34.13
N PHE A 168 31.48 10.37 32.90
CA PHE A 168 32.87 10.69 32.59
C PHE A 168 33.19 12.16 32.82
N ALA A 169 32.35 13.08 32.34
CA ALA A 169 32.53 14.52 32.56
C ALA A 169 32.50 14.89 34.06
N TYR A 170 31.60 14.27 34.84
CA TYR A 170 31.54 14.49 36.28
C TYR A 170 32.80 13.99 37.00
N THR A 171 33.25 12.78 36.67
CA THR A 171 34.45 12.19 37.29
C THR A 171 35.73 12.95 36.94
N ASP A 172 35.86 13.43 35.71
CA ASP A 172 37.01 14.23 35.28
C ASP A 172 37.03 15.61 35.96
N ASN A 173 35.88 16.29 36.01
CA ASN A 173 35.75 17.55 36.75
C ASN A 173 36.06 17.40 38.25
N ARG A 174 35.66 16.27 38.85
CA ARG A 174 35.98 15.97 40.25
C ARG A 174 37.48 15.77 40.47
N LYS A 175 38.15 15.03 39.58
CA LYS A 175 39.62 14.84 39.63
C LYS A 175 40.37 16.17 39.47
N ARG A 176 39.97 17.03 38.53
CA ARG A 176 40.57 18.37 38.39
C ARG A 176 40.43 19.21 39.65
N LYS A 177 39.24 19.26 40.25
CA LYS A 177 39.01 20.00 41.51
C LYS A 177 39.84 19.48 42.68
N SER A 178 40.04 18.15 42.80
CA SER A 178 40.90 17.60 43.85
C SER A 178 42.39 17.89 43.67
N THR A 179 42.83 18.19 42.43
CA THR A 179 44.24 18.44 42.12
C THR A 179 44.66 19.89 42.35
N ILE A 180 43.71 20.84 42.29
CA ILE A 180 43.94 22.29 42.46
C ILE A 180 43.95 22.71 43.95
N SER A 181 43.41 21.88 44.85
CA SER A 181 43.31 22.20 46.28
C SER A 181 44.57 21.88 47.10
N ARG A 182 45.78 21.97 46.51
CA ARG A 182 47.05 21.71 47.19
C ARG A 182 48.02 22.87 47.06
#